data_AF-A0A494VTJ0-F1
#
_entry.id   AF-A0A494VTJ0-F1
#
_cell.length_a   1.000
_cell.length_b   1.000
_cell.length_c   1.000
_cell.angle_alpha   90.00
_cell.angle_beta   90.00
_cell.angle_gamma   90.00
#
_symmetry.space_group_name_H-M   'P 1'
#
loop_
_entity.id
_entity.type
_entity.pdbx_description
1 polymer ?
#
loop_
_entity_poly.entity_id
_entity_poly.type
_entity_poly.pdbx_seq_one_letter_code
_entity_poly.pdbx_strand_id
1 'polypeptide(L)'
;MNASKQYLTPELIQWIEQQAKDPIWQMGVLASFKKQWYGIMSISAGGLIHIHGNLDTGWAHIISRHSYYSNDLYFGEGALGEPSRFQNTGVPIFDWRQIADDVFRQGNIDTRAHPDAAMFVKYTGSSARFTSSNGEAKDFILILYRNTRIVHSLFPKKSLQPDTPKSKLREFKRALDYISAEKPLFGDTLTIRIPYVNEELTERYVIVVHIDLNTMHSLAHLQVNWPNGQARFSIHTLLRFDVRLERADVEANNIEFTRFINSFTKYADFAHIEAVMDRTEKNLYK
;
A
#
# COMPACT_ATOMS: atom_id res chain seq x y z
N MET A 1 -10.11 -13.64 -9.63
CA MET A 1 -9.27 -14.86 -9.84
C MET A 1 -8.09 -14.76 -8.90
N ASN A 2 -7.99 -15.60 -7.87
CA ASN A 2 -6.78 -15.66 -7.05
C ASN A 2 -5.66 -16.30 -7.89
N ALA A 3 -4.81 -15.46 -8.47
CA ALA A 3 -3.56 -15.93 -9.05
C ALA A 3 -2.81 -16.69 -7.95
N SER A 4 -2.38 -17.92 -8.23
CA SER A 4 -1.56 -18.68 -7.31
C SER A 4 -0.30 -17.87 -6.97
N LYS A 5 -0.02 -17.68 -5.68
CA LYS A 5 1.17 -16.94 -5.23
C LYS A 5 2.43 -17.51 -5.88
N GLN A 6 3.28 -16.64 -6.39
CA GLN A 6 4.51 -17.03 -7.08
C GLN A 6 5.73 -16.84 -6.16
N TYR A 7 6.06 -17.87 -5.39
CA TYR A 7 7.26 -17.92 -4.54
C TYR A 7 8.46 -18.57 -5.26
N LEU A 8 9.66 -18.43 -4.67
CA LEU A 8 10.85 -19.11 -5.19
C LEU A 8 10.72 -20.63 -5.04
N THR A 9 11.04 -21.36 -6.11
CA THR A 9 11.17 -22.82 -6.05
C THR A 9 12.53 -23.22 -5.48
N PRO A 10 12.72 -24.46 -5.02
CA PRO A 10 14.01 -24.96 -4.56
C PRO A 10 15.15 -24.77 -5.58
N GLU A 11 14.86 -24.96 -6.87
CA GLU A 11 15.83 -24.79 -7.95
C GLU A 11 16.25 -23.32 -8.11
N LEU A 12 15.30 -22.40 -7.99
CA LEU A 12 15.59 -20.96 -8.02
C LEU A 12 16.39 -20.52 -6.80
N ILE A 13 16.07 -21.04 -5.61
CA ILE A 13 16.83 -20.77 -4.38
C ILE A 13 18.29 -21.20 -4.58
N GLN A 14 18.52 -22.44 -5.03
CA GLN A 14 19.86 -22.96 -5.26
C GLN A 14 20.62 -22.12 -6.31
N TRP A 15 19.94 -21.72 -7.38
CA TRP A 15 20.51 -20.85 -8.40
C TRP A 15 20.92 -19.49 -7.82
N ILE A 16 20.05 -18.85 -7.03
CA ILE A 16 20.33 -17.56 -6.38
C ILE A 16 21.54 -17.69 -5.44
N GLU A 17 21.58 -18.72 -4.60
CA GLU A 17 22.69 -18.93 -3.65
C GLU A 17 24.02 -19.17 -4.38
N GLN A 18 23.99 -19.82 -5.54
CA GLN A 18 25.19 -19.99 -6.37
C GLN A 18 25.64 -18.66 -6.98
N GLN A 19 24.72 -17.84 -7.50
CA GLN A 19 25.02 -16.52 -8.05
C GLN A 19 25.53 -15.55 -6.98
N ALA A 20 25.02 -15.65 -5.76
CA ALA A 20 25.37 -14.80 -4.63
C ALA A 20 26.84 -14.92 -4.18
N LYS A 21 27.55 -15.95 -4.66
CA LYS A 21 29.00 -16.11 -4.41
C LYS A 21 29.86 -15.13 -5.19
N ASP A 22 29.33 -14.52 -6.25
CA ASP A 22 30.06 -13.50 -7.01
C ASP A 22 30.22 -12.22 -6.16
N PRO A 23 31.46 -11.74 -5.91
CA PRO A 23 31.71 -10.54 -5.13
C PRO A 23 31.02 -9.28 -5.67
N ILE A 24 30.65 -9.24 -6.95
CA ILE A 24 29.97 -8.09 -7.58
C ILE A 24 28.71 -7.67 -6.79
N TRP A 25 28.01 -8.64 -6.18
CA TRP A 25 26.79 -8.39 -5.43
C TRP A 25 27.02 -7.73 -4.07
N GLN A 26 28.26 -7.77 -3.56
CA GLN A 26 28.66 -7.16 -2.29
C GLN A 26 29.19 -5.73 -2.46
N MET A 27 29.46 -5.29 -3.71
CA MET A 27 30.10 -3.99 -4.00
C MET A 27 29.19 -2.76 -3.79
N GLY A 28 28.01 -2.91 -3.19
CA GLY A 28 27.13 -1.80 -2.78
C GLY A 28 26.42 -1.06 -3.91
N VAL A 29 26.91 -1.15 -5.15
CA VAL A 29 26.24 -0.70 -6.38
C VAL A 29 25.14 -1.70 -6.72
N LEU A 30 23.95 -1.21 -7.09
CA LEU A 30 22.88 -2.05 -7.64
C LEU A 30 23.38 -2.69 -8.94
N ALA A 31 23.99 -3.86 -8.84
CA ALA A 31 24.71 -4.51 -9.95
C ALA A 31 23.76 -5.14 -11.00
N SER A 32 22.44 -4.93 -10.89
CA SER A 32 21.47 -5.62 -11.72
C SER A 32 20.74 -4.69 -12.69
N PHE A 33 21.01 -4.90 -13.98
CA PHE A 33 20.04 -4.67 -15.04
C PHE A 33 18.95 -5.74 -14.97
N LYS A 34 17.69 -5.32 -14.83
CA LYS A 34 16.51 -6.16 -14.62
C LYS A 34 16.32 -7.16 -15.78
N LYS A 35 16.81 -8.41 -15.65
CA LYS A 35 16.52 -9.50 -16.61
C LYS A 35 15.37 -10.39 -16.15
N GLN A 36 15.26 -10.71 -14.85
CA GLN A 36 14.25 -11.64 -14.29
C GLN A 36 13.88 -11.24 -12.85
N TRP A 37 12.67 -11.61 -12.39
CA TRP A 37 12.14 -11.21 -11.07
C TRP A 37 12.92 -11.81 -9.89
N TYR A 38 13.50 -12.99 -10.05
CA TYR A 38 14.31 -13.64 -9.01
C TYR A 38 15.79 -13.19 -9.03
N GLY A 39 16.15 -12.21 -9.87
CA GLY A 39 17.52 -11.70 -9.93
C GLY A 39 17.98 -11.05 -8.63
N ILE A 40 19.24 -11.23 -8.27
CA ILE A 40 19.87 -10.57 -7.13
C ILE A 40 19.95 -9.07 -7.43
N MET A 41 19.47 -8.24 -6.51
CA MET A 41 19.68 -6.80 -6.52
C MET A 41 20.97 -6.42 -5.81
N SER A 42 21.21 -7.03 -4.64
CA SER A 42 22.37 -6.77 -3.81
C SER A 42 22.50 -7.80 -2.69
N ILE A 43 23.67 -7.83 -2.06
CA ILE A 43 23.90 -8.54 -0.80
C ILE A 43 24.27 -7.51 0.27
N SER A 44 23.67 -7.63 1.45
CA SER A 44 23.95 -6.75 2.58
C SER A 44 25.28 -7.12 3.28
N ALA A 45 25.75 -6.28 4.22
CA ALA A 45 26.94 -6.58 4.99
C ALA A 45 26.73 -7.79 5.92
N GLY A 46 25.50 -8.05 6.35
CA GLY A 46 25.09 -9.28 7.05
C GLY A 46 25.04 -10.52 6.15
N GLY A 47 25.27 -10.38 4.84
CA GLY A 47 25.18 -11.45 3.87
C GLY A 47 23.74 -11.83 3.51
N LEU A 48 22.76 -10.96 3.76
CA LEU A 48 21.39 -11.15 3.31
C LEU A 48 21.30 -10.91 1.81
N ILE A 49 20.63 -11.81 1.10
CA ILE A 49 20.47 -11.77 -0.35
C ILE A 49 19.14 -11.09 -0.66
N HIS A 50 19.23 -9.94 -1.31
CA HIS A 50 18.08 -9.13 -1.69
C HIS A 50 17.80 -9.35 -3.18
N ILE A 51 16.59 -9.78 -3.52
CA ILE A 51 16.15 -10.03 -4.90
C ILE A 51 15.15 -8.97 -5.38
N HIS A 52 15.05 -8.79 -6.71
CA HIS A 52 14.07 -7.89 -7.33
C HIS A 52 12.64 -8.22 -6.90
N GLY A 53 12.32 -9.50 -6.88
CA GLY A 53 11.01 -9.98 -6.48
C GLY A 53 9.90 -9.74 -7.50
N ASN A 54 8.72 -10.19 -7.11
CA ASN A 54 7.43 -9.96 -7.76
C ASN A 54 6.43 -9.45 -6.70
N LEU A 55 5.12 -9.48 -6.98
CA LEU A 55 4.10 -9.03 -6.01
C LEU A 55 4.01 -9.92 -4.76
N ASP A 56 4.58 -11.12 -4.77
CA ASP A 56 4.49 -12.09 -3.68
C ASP A 56 5.77 -12.20 -2.84
N THR A 57 6.94 -11.83 -3.37
CA THR A 57 8.22 -11.94 -2.65
C THR A 57 9.23 -10.89 -3.09
N GLY A 58 10.22 -10.58 -2.24
CA GLY A 58 11.36 -9.73 -2.56
C GLY A 58 11.05 -8.23 -2.53
N TRP A 59 11.87 -7.44 -3.21
CA TRP A 59 11.75 -5.98 -3.18
C TRP A 59 10.44 -5.45 -3.76
N ALA A 60 9.98 -6.00 -4.88
CA ALA A 60 8.70 -5.61 -5.49
C ALA A 60 7.52 -5.86 -4.54
N HIS A 61 7.55 -6.93 -3.76
CA HIS A 61 6.55 -7.20 -2.72
C HIS A 61 6.61 -6.18 -1.59
N ILE A 62 7.81 -5.85 -1.11
CA ILE A 62 8.00 -4.84 -0.05
C ILE A 62 7.46 -3.49 -0.51
N ILE A 63 7.77 -3.06 -1.73
CA ILE A 63 7.32 -1.79 -2.27
C ILE A 63 5.81 -1.78 -2.53
N SER A 64 5.27 -2.80 -3.19
CA SER A 64 3.83 -2.87 -3.48
C SER A 64 3.01 -2.87 -2.19
N ARG A 65 3.41 -3.64 -1.17
CA ARG A 65 2.60 -3.84 0.03
C ARG A 65 2.87 -2.86 1.16
N HIS A 66 4.12 -2.47 1.37
CA HIS A 66 4.55 -1.77 2.57
C HIS A 66 5.06 -0.35 2.30
N SER A 67 5.21 0.07 1.05
CA SER A 67 5.57 1.46 0.73
C SER A 67 4.54 2.45 1.26
N TYR A 68 5.02 3.65 1.59
CA TYR A 68 4.16 4.75 1.98
C TYR A 68 3.08 5.08 0.93
N TYR A 69 3.46 4.96 -0.34
CA TYR A 69 2.63 5.30 -1.49
C TYR A 69 1.82 4.12 -2.03
N SER A 70 1.84 2.97 -1.34
CA SER A 70 1.02 1.83 -1.72
C SER A 70 -0.47 2.17 -1.62
N ASN A 71 -1.18 1.95 -2.74
CA ASN A 71 -2.63 2.08 -2.86
C ASN A 71 -3.31 0.71 -3.05
N ASP A 72 -2.54 -0.37 -2.99
CA ASP A 72 -3.02 -1.75 -3.15
C ASP A 72 -4.20 -2.05 -2.21
N LEU A 73 -5.20 -2.73 -2.74
CA LEU A 73 -6.40 -3.13 -2.03
C LEU A 73 -6.19 -4.49 -1.38
N TYR A 74 -6.32 -4.53 -0.05
CA TYR A 74 -6.21 -5.75 0.73
C TYR A 74 -7.55 -6.06 1.41
N PHE A 75 -8.16 -7.17 1.02
CA PHE A 75 -9.46 -7.65 1.53
C PHE A 75 -9.32 -8.76 2.58
N GLY A 76 -8.10 -9.13 2.98
CA GLY A 76 -7.86 -10.25 3.87
C GLY A 76 -8.40 -10.06 5.30
N GLU A 77 -8.80 -11.16 5.94
CA GLU A 77 -9.22 -11.17 7.34
C GLU A 77 -8.03 -11.09 8.32
N GLY A 78 -8.24 -10.45 9.48
CA GLY A 78 -7.28 -10.44 10.59
C GLY A 78 -6.05 -9.53 10.40
N ALA A 79 -4.92 -9.89 11.02
CA ALA A 79 -3.67 -9.12 11.02
C ALA A 79 -3.01 -8.94 9.63
N LEU A 80 -3.59 -9.54 8.59
CA LEU A 80 -3.13 -9.48 7.20
C LEU A 80 -3.88 -8.44 6.35
N GLY A 81 -4.99 -7.89 6.85
CA GLY A 81 -5.91 -7.04 6.09
C GLY A 81 -5.44 -5.59 5.90
N GLU A 82 -4.64 -5.05 6.83
CA GLU A 82 -3.98 -3.76 6.65
C GLU A 82 -2.46 -3.96 6.71
N PRO A 83 -1.73 -3.82 5.61
CA PRO A 83 -0.28 -3.90 5.67
C PRO A 83 0.24 -2.75 6.52
N SER A 84 1.20 -3.05 7.39
CA SER A 84 1.99 -2.02 8.05
C SER A 84 2.88 -1.35 7.01
N ARG A 85 2.83 -0.02 6.95
CA ARG A 85 3.54 0.74 5.93
C ARG A 85 4.70 1.54 6.52
N PHE A 86 5.73 1.76 5.72
CA PHE A 86 6.78 2.71 6.03
C PHE A 86 6.25 4.16 5.89
N GLN A 87 6.97 5.12 6.48
CA GLN A 87 6.70 6.56 6.38
C GLN A 87 7.18 7.13 5.03
N ASN A 88 6.74 8.34 4.62
CA ASN A 88 7.11 8.92 3.32
C ASN A 88 8.60 9.22 3.15
N THR A 89 9.31 9.44 4.25
CA THR A 89 10.77 9.57 4.32
C THR A 89 11.48 8.22 4.27
N GLY A 90 10.72 7.12 4.32
CA GLY A 90 11.22 5.77 4.28
C GLY A 90 10.58 4.95 3.18
N VAL A 91 11.27 4.79 2.06
CA VAL A 91 11.92 3.52 1.71
C VAL A 91 13.03 3.81 0.67
N PRO A 92 14.18 4.40 1.04
CA PRO A 92 15.36 4.34 0.17
C PRO A 92 15.88 2.90 0.09
N ILE A 93 16.35 2.49 -1.09
CA ILE A 93 17.00 1.18 -1.32
C ILE A 93 18.24 0.95 -0.40
N PHE A 94 18.75 2.01 0.25
CA PHE A 94 19.89 1.90 1.15
C PHE A 94 19.49 1.54 2.58
N ASP A 95 18.43 2.16 3.11
CA ASP A 95 18.08 2.02 4.53
C ASP A 95 17.50 0.64 4.85
N TRP A 96 16.71 0.07 3.94
CA TRP A 96 16.06 -1.23 4.18
C TRP A 96 17.04 -2.40 4.32
N ARG A 97 18.16 -2.39 3.59
CA ARG A 97 19.20 -3.43 3.72
C ARG A 97 19.83 -3.41 5.09
N GLN A 98 20.05 -2.22 5.61
CA GLN A 98 20.66 -2.02 6.91
C GLN A 98 19.68 -2.36 8.05
N ILE A 99 18.40 -2.04 7.88
CA ILE A 99 17.35 -2.49 8.81
C ILE A 99 17.27 -4.02 8.81
N ALA A 100 17.29 -4.66 7.63
CA ALA A 100 17.30 -6.11 7.53
C ALA A 100 18.50 -6.71 8.26
N ASP A 101 19.70 -6.12 8.11
CA ASP A 101 20.90 -6.53 8.83
C ASP A 101 20.76 -6.35 10.35
N ASP A 102 20.23 -5.23 10.82
CA ASP A 102 20.01 -4.96 12.24
C ASP A 102 19.06 -6.00 12.84
N VAL A 103 17.93 -6.24 12.18
CA VAL A 103 16.91 -7.22 12.60
C VAL A 103 17.44 -8.65 12.53
N PHE A 104 18.23 -8.99 11.50
CA PHE A 104 18.81 -10.34 11.38
C PHE A 104 19.88 -10.60 12.45
N ARG A 105 20.70 -9.59 12.79
CA ARG A 105 21.78 -9.73 13.77
C ARG A 105 21.29 -9.71 15.22
N GLN A 106 20.29 -8.88 15.52
CA GLN A 106 19.85 -8.60 16.90
C GLN A 106 18.44 -9.11 17.21
N GLY A 107 17.67 -9.47 16.18
CA GLY A 107 16.28 -9.87 16.32
C GLY A 107 16.11 -11.31 16.78
N ASN A 108 14.95 -11.57 17.38
CA ASN A 108 14.55 -12.89 17.83
C ASN A 108 13.82 -13.63 16.71
N ILE A 109 14.09 -14.93 16.57
CA ILE A 109 13.34 -15.80 15.68
C ILE A 109 11.98 -16.08 16.31
N ASP A 110 10.90 -15.85 15.55
CA ASP A 110 9.55 -16.20 15.95
C ASP A 110 9.36 -17.71 15.77
N THR A 111 9.20 -18.43 16.88
CA THR A 111 9.04 -19.89 16.89
C THR A 111 7.58 -20.34 16.84
N ARG A 112 6.63 -19.39 16.77
CA ARG A 112 5.20 -19.72 16.71
C ARG A 112 4.86 -20.39 15.38
N ALA A 113 3.99 -21.41 15.45
CA ALA A 113 3.49 -22.10 14.27
C ALA A 113 2.70 -21.12 13.37
N HIS A 114 2.97 -21.15 12.07
CA HIS A 114 2.21 -20.43 11.05
C HIS A 114 2.09 -21.30 9.79
N PRO A 115 1.06 -21.10 8.94
CA PRO A 115 0.82 -21.96 7.77
C PRO A 115 2.04 -22.07 6.83
N ASP A 116 2.76 -20.96 6.67
CA ASP A 116 3.94 -20.90 5.79
C ASP A 116 5.26 -21.24 6.51
N ALA A 117 5.22 -21.83 7.71
CA ALA A 117 6.41 -22.08 8.52
C ALA A 117 7.38 -23.04 7.85
N ALA A 118 6.92 -23.91 6.96
CA ALA A 118 7.79 -24.78 6.17
C ALA A 118 8.70 -23.99 5.21
N MET A 119 8.21 -22.89 4.64
CA MET A 119 8.91 -22.10 3.63
C MET A 119 9.69 -20.93 4.21
N PHE A 120 9.21 -20.35 5.31
CA PHE A 120 9.75 -19.09 5.82
C PHE A 120 10.20 -19.18 7.27
N VAL A 121 11.15 -18.30 7.60
CA VAL A 121 11.54 -17.98 8.97
C VAL A 121 11.32 -16.50 9.21
N LYS A 122 10.76 -16.17 10.38
CA LYS A 122 10.42 -14.81 10.76
C LYS A 122 11.32 -14.34 11.89
N TYR A 123 11.88 -13.16 11.72
CA TYR A 123 12.66 -12.43 12.72
C TYR A 123 11.89 -11.19 13.15
N THR A 124 11.93 -10.88 14.45
CA THR A 124 11.42 -9.63 15.00
C THR A 124 12.54 -8.92 15.76
N GLY A 125 12.80 -7.67 15.41
CA GLY A 125 13.86 -6.87 16.01
C GLY A 125 13.59 -5.39 15.81
N SER A 126 14.48 -4.54 16.31
CA SER A 126 14.35 -3.09 16.20
C SER A 126 15.54 -2.50 15.45
N SER A 127 15.36 -1.38 14.75
CA SER A 127 16.45 -0.64 14.11
C SER A 127 16.34 0.83 14.43
N ALA A 128 17.46 1.42 14.87
CA ALA A 128 17.58 2.86 15.13
C ALA A 128 17.74 3.68 13.85
N ARG A 129 17.84 3.05 12.67
CA ARG A 129 17.88 3.75 11.37
C ARG A 129 16.53 4.34 11.00
N PHE A 130 15.46 3.87 11.64
CA PHE A 130 14.16 4.52 11.67
C PHE A 130 13.84 4.85 13.12
N THR A 131 13.89 6.13 13.45
CA THR A 131 13.48 6.63 14.76
C THR A 131 12.08 7.26 14.70
N SER A 132 11.33 7.20 15.80
CA SER A 132 10.21 8.13 15.98
C SER A 132 10.70 9.57 16.14
N SER A 133 9.76 10.51 16.13
CA SER A 133 9.97 11.90 16.56
C SER A 133 10.65 12.06 17.94
N ASN A 134 10.60 11.04 18.80
CA ASN A 134 11.27 10.99 20.10
C ASN A 134 12.65 10.29 20.09
N GLY A 135 13.17 9.87 18.92
CA GLY A 135 14.46 9.19 18.80
C GLY A 135 14.45 7.68 19.08
N GLU A 136 13.30 7.08 19.40
CA GLU A 136 13.23 5.64 19.69
C GLU A 136 13.31 4.78 18.43
N ALA A 137 14.08 3.69 18.50
CA ALA A 137 14.16 2.68 17.45
C ALA A 137 12.78 2.05 17.18
N LYS A 138 12.51 1.75 15.91
CA LYS A 138 11.26 1.11 15.50
C LYS A 138 11.41 -0.40 15.38
N ASP A 139 10.33 -1.11 15.71
CA ASP A 139 10.22 -2.56 15.55
C ASP A 139 9.90 -2.93 14.10
N PHE A 140 10.56 -3.97 13.61
CA PHE A 140 10.42 -4.53 12.27
C PHE A 140 10.24 -6.05 12.32
N ILE A 141 9.63 -6.55 11.26
CA ILE A 141 9.50 -7.96 10.96
C ILE A 141 10.27 -8.22 9.67
N LEU A 142 11.25 -9.12 9.75
CA LEU A 142 12.01 -9.62 8.61
C LEU A 142 11.60 -11.07 8.36
N ILE A 143 11.31 -11.40 7.10
CA ILE A 143 10.99 -12.77 6.68
C ILE A 143 12.03 -13.21 5.67
N LEU A 144 12.64 -14.37 5.92
CA LEU A 144 13.57 -15.02 5.01
C LEU A 144 12.99 -16.34 4.52
N TYR A 145 13.43 -16.80 3.35
CA TYR A 145 13.26 -18.20 2.97
C TYR A 145 14.03 -19.09 3.96
N ARG A 146 13.36 -20.09 4.50
CA ARG A 146 13.89 -20.96 5.56
C ARG A 146 15.19 -21.61 5.11
N ASN A 147 16.17 -21.63 6.01
CA ASN A 147 17.51 -22.17 5.78
C ASN A 147 18.32 -21.46 4.69
N THR A 148 17.90 -20.26 4.28
CA THR A 148 18.64 -19.43 3.32
C THR A 148 18.88 -18.04 3.92
N ARG A 149 19.67 -17.23 3.23
CA ARG A 149 19.79 -15.79 3.52
C ARG A 149 18.94 -14.91 2.59
N ILE A 150 18.02 -15.50 1.83
CA ILE A 150 17.22 -14.78 0.84
C ILE A 150 16.05 -14.07 1.52
N VAL A 151 15.97 -12.75 1.35
CA VAL A 151 14.91 -11.93 1.92
C VAL A 151 13.61 -12.12 1.15
N HIS A 152 12.58 -12.57 1.86
CA HIS A 152 11.21 -12.66 1.34
C HIS A 152 10.48 -11.34 1.50
N SER A 153 10.48 -10.74 2.69
CA SER A 153 9.82 -9.47 2.98
C SER A 153 10.43 -8.80 4.21
N LEU A 154 10.27 -7.48 4.31
CA LEU A 154 10.66 -6.65 5.46
C LEU A 154 9.62 -5.54 5.62
N PHE A 155 9.08 -5.38 6.82
CA PHE A 155 8.08 -4.36 7.11
C PHE A 155 8.09 -3.94 8.58
N PRO A 156 7.65 -2.71 8.90
CA PRO A 156 7.56 -2.30 10.29
C PRO A 156 6.46 -3.08 11.01
N LYS A 157 6.65 -3.41 12.29
CA LYS A 157 5.67 -4.20 13.07
C LYS A 157 4.36 -3.45 13.30
N LYS A 158 4.42 -2.11 13.32
CA LYS A 158 3.27 -1.20 13.31
C LYS A 158 3.45 -0.23 12.16
N SER A 159 2.36 0.18 11.50
CA SER A 159 2.45 1.19 10.44
C SER A 159 3.11 2.46 10.99
N LEU A 160 4.08 2.99 10.25
CA LEU A 160 4.82 4.21 10.58
C LEU A 160 4.21 5.44 9.91
N GLN A 161 3.05 5.32 9.26
CA GLN A 161 2.35 6.45 8.68
C GLN A 161 1.70 7.33 9.75
N PRO A 162 1.66 8.66 9.58
CA PRO A 162 0.78 9.53 10.34
C PRO A 162 -0.69 9.14 10.10
N ASP A 163 -1.59 9.58 10.99
CA ASP A 163 -3.02 9.24 11.10
C ASP A 163 -3.80 9.47 9.80
N THR A 164 -3.61 8.59 8.82
CA THR A 164 -4.47 8.53 7.63
C THR A 164 -5.79 7.94 8.10
N PRO A 165 -6.95 8.59 7.85
CA PRO A 165 -8.23 8.07 8.26
C PRO A 165 -8.42 6.65 7.74
N LYS A 166 -8.52 5.69 8.66
CA LYS A 166 -8.68 4.28 8.31
C LYS A 166 -10.13 4.02 7.94
N SER A 167 -10.33 3.42 6.77
CA SER A 167 -11.66 2.98 6.37
C SER A 167 -12.17 1.94 7.35
N LYS A 168 -13.38 2.14 7.87
CA LYS A 168 -14.01 1.20 8.80
C LYS A 168 -14.71 0.05 8.09
N LEU A 169 -14.77 0.10 6.75
CA LEU A 169 -15.39 -0.91 5.92
C LEU A 169 -14.39 -2.06 5.67
N ARG A 170 -14.80 -3.28 6.05
CA ARG A 170 -13.99 -4.48 5.83
C ARG A 170 -14.19 -5.03 4.42
N GLU A 171 -15.44 -5.08 3.98
CA GLU A 171 -15.87 -5.67 2.69
C GLU A 171 -15.65 -4.73 1.50
N PHE A 172 -15.55 -3.41 1.75
CA PHE A 172 -15.33 -2.42 0.71
C PHE A 172 -14.08 -1.61 0.99
N LYS A 173 -13.26 -1.41 -0.03
CA LYS A 173 -12.01 -0.65 0.06
C LYS A 173 -12.01 0.49 -0.94
N ARG A 174 -11.51 1.65 -0.50
CA ARG A 174 -11.32 2.82 -1.35
C ARG A 174 -10.25 2.54 -2.39
N ALA A 175 -10.63 2.56 -3.66
CA ALA A 175 -9.78 2.27 -4.80
C ALA A 175 -9.04 3.54 -5.25
N LEU A 176 -7.96 3.89 -4.54
CA LEU A 176 -7.21 5.14 -4.74
C LEU A 176 -6.59 5.26 -6.14
N ASP A 177 -6.20 4.14 -6.77
CA ASP A 177 -5.66 4.16 -8.13
C ASP A 177 -6.73 4.35 -9.23
N TYR A 178 -8.00 4.29 -8.86
CA TYR A 178 -9.15 4.39 -9.78
C TYR A 178 -9.94 5.68 -9.59
N ILE A 179 -9.39 6.64 -8.84
CA ILE A 179 -10.00 7.95 -8.67
C ILE A 179 -9.98 8.69 -10.00
N SER A 180 -11.13 9.26 -10.37
CA SER A 180 -11.22 10.16 -11.51
C SER A 180 -11.66 11.55 -11.08
N ALA A 181 -11.22 12.54 -11.84
CA ALA A 181 -11.64 13.92 -11.66
C ALA A 181 -11.93 14.53 -13.04
N GLU A 182 -13.10 15.16 -13.16
CA GLU A 182 -13.59 15.72 -14.41
C GLU A 182 -13.98 17.18 -14.20
N LYS A 183 -13.48 18.05 -15.08
CA LYS A 183 -13.91 19.44 -15.23
C LYS A 183 -14.44 19.64 -16.66
N PRO A 184 -15.69 20.04 -16.86
CA PRO A 184 -16.19 20.36 -18.19
C PRO A 184 -15.45 21.56 -18.79
N LEU A 185 -15.22 21.56 -20.10
CA LEU A 185 -14.46 22.61 -20.82
C LEU A 185 -15.00 24.03 -20.56
N PHE A 186 -16.31 24.15 -20.38
CA PHE A 186 -17.01 25.42 -20.11
C PHE A 186 -17.77 25.38 -18.78
N GLY A 187 -17.35 24.52 -17.84
CA GLY A 187 -18.02 24.32 -16.57
C GLY A 187 -17.20 24.84 -15.39
N ASP A 188 -17.90 25.43 -14.43
CA ASP A 188 -17.33 25.88 -13.16
C ASP A 188 -17.50 24.83 -12.05
N THR A 189 -17.66 23.56 -12.43
CA THR A 189 -17.79 22.46 -11.47
C THR A 189 -16.71 21.42 -11.71
N LEU A 190 -15.94 21.12 -10.68
CA LEU A 190 -15.05 19.98 -10.61
C LEU A 190 -15.79 18.81 -9.97
N THR A 191 -15.83 17.66 -10.64
CA THR A 191 -16.41 16.43 -10.12
C THR A 191 -15.31 15.41 -9.85
N ILE A 192 -15.20 14.95 -8.60
CA ILE A 192 -14.25 13.92 -8.18
C ILE A 192 -15.02 12.65 -7.85
N ARG A 193 -14.63 11.52 -8.44
CA ARG A 193 -15.22 10.20 -8.20
C ARG A 193 -14.23 9.33 -7.44
N ILE A 194 -14.66 8.85 -6.28
CA ILE A 194 -13.85 8.02 -5.38
C ILE A 194 -14.53 6.65 -5.24
N PRO A 195 -14.10 5.65 -6.02
CA PRO A 195 -14.70 4.33 -6.00
C PRO A 195 -14.35 3.55 -4.73
N TYR A 196 -15.32 2.76 -4.25
CA TYR A 196 -15.16 1.73 -3.25
C TYR A 196 -15.56 0.39 -3.88
N VAL A 197 -14.62 -0.54 -3.89
CA VAL A 197 -14.78 -1.85 -4.53
C VAL A 197 -14.80 -2.97 -3.50
N ASN A 198 -15.44 -4.08 -3.85
CA ASN A 198 -15.37 -5.33 -3.08
C ASN A 198 -14.17 -6.20 -3.49
N GLU A 199 -14.05 -7.40 -2.91
CA GLU A 199 -12.97 -8.35 -3.19
C GLU A 199 -12.93 -8.76 -4.67
N GLU A 200 -14.09 -8.83 -5.34
CA GLU A 200 -14.20 -9.08 -6.78
C GLU A 200 -13.82 -7.86 -7.64
N LEU A 201 -13.33 -6.78 -7.05
CA LEU A 201 -13.01 -5.50 -7.70
C LEU A 201 -14.21 -4.85 -8.41
N THR A 202 -15.42 -5.20 -7.98
CA THR A 202 -16.64 -4.57 -8.48
C THR A 202 -16.89 -3.27 -7.73
N GLU A 203 -17.13 -2.17 -8.45
CA GLU A 203 -17.52 -0.88 -7.87
C GLU A 203 -18.90 -0.99 -7.23
N ARG A 204 -18.94 -1.04 -5.89
CA ARG A 204 -20.18 -1.14 -5.12
C ARG A 204 -20.69 0.22 -4.70
N TYR A 205 -19.78 1.15 -4.44
CA TYR A 205 -20.08 2.51 -4.05
C TYR A 205 -19.14 3.50 -4.72
N VAL A 206 -19.65 4.70 -5.01
CA VAL A 206 -18.80 5.81 -5.47
C VAL A 206 -19.16 7.04 -4.65
N ILE A 207 -18.18 7.60 -3.94
CA ILE A 207 -18.33 8.94 -3.38
C ILE A 207 -18.08 9.92 -4.52
N VAL A 208 -19.07 10.74 -4.81
CA VAL A 208 -18.98 11.77 -5.85
C VAL A 208 -18.99 13.13 -5.16
N VAL A 209 -17.90 13.87 -5.31
CA VAL A 209 -17.71 15.21 -4.75
C VAL A 209 -17.81 16.21 -5.88
N HIS A 210 -18.76 17.13 -5.79
CA HIS A 210 -18.86 18.29 -6.67
C HIS A 210 -18.29 19.50 -5.96
N ILE A 211 -17.41 20.23 -6.62
CA ILE A 211 -16.81 21.47 -6.13
C ILE A 211 -17.15 22.56 -7.15
N ASP A 212 -17.90 23.55 -6.71
CA ASP A 212 -18.10 24.78 -7.47
C ASP A 212 -16.81 25.59 -7.41
N LEU A 213 -16.18 25.88 -8.55
CA LEU A 213 -14.87 26.55 -8.63
C LEU A 213 -14.97 28.08 -8.50
N ASN A 214 -16.17 28.65 -8.57
CA ASN A 214 -16.39 30.08 -8.35
C ASN A 214 -16.58 30.38 -6.87
N THR A 215 -17.34 29.54 -6.17
CA THR A 215 -17.64 29.71 -4.75
C THR A 215 -16.75 28.87 -3.83
N MET A 216 -16.03 27.90 -4.39
CA MET A 216 -15.31 26.84 -3.67
C MET A 216 -16.19 26.01 -2.73
N HIS A 217 -17.51 26.09 -2.90
CA HIS A 217 -18.44 25.24 -2.15
C HIS A 217 -18.40 23.82 -2.69
N SER A 218 -18.37 22.85 -1.77
CA SER A 218 -18.40 21.44 -2.13
C SER A 218 -19.64 20.73 -1.59
N LEU A 219 -20.12 19.77 -2.37
CA LEU A 219 -21.18 18.86 -1.97
C LEU A 219 -20.79 17.45 -2.39
N ALA A 220 -20.92 16.50 -1.47
CA ALA A 220 -20.79 15.10 -1.82
C ALA A 220 -22.10 14.32 -1.71
N HIS A 221 -22.19 13.31 -2.56
CA HIS A 221 -23.23 12.30 -2.53
C HIS A 221 -22.61 10.90 -2.66
N LEU A 222 -23.36 9.90 -2.23
CA LEU A 222 -22.99 8.49 -2.39
C LEU A 222 -23.80 7.91 -3.53
N GLN A 223 -23.14 7.49 -4.60
CA GLN A 223 -23.73 6.61 -5.59
C GLN A 223 -23.67 5.17 -5.06
N VAL A 224 -24.82 4.51 -5.03
CA VAL A 224 -24.95 3.09 -4.67
C VAL A 224 -25.15 2.30 -5.95
N ASN A 225 -24.31 1.28 -6.16
CA ASN A 225 -24.41 0.41 -7.30
C ASN A 225 -25.14 -0.89 -6.93
N TRP A 226 -25.54 -1.65 -7.95
CA TRP A 226 -25.95 -3.04 -7.86
C TRP A 226 -24.75 -3.98 -7.71
N PRO A 227 -24.94 -5.24 -7.27
CA PRO A 227 -23.83 -6.21 -7.14
C PRO A 227 -23.08 -6.45 -8.45
N ASN A 228 -23.68 -6.15 -9.59
CA ASN A 228 -23.05 -6.21 -10.92
C ASN A 228 -22.28 -4.93 -11.31
N GLY A 229 -22.16 -3.96 -10.40
CA GLY A 229 -21.46 -2.68 -10.61
C GLY A 229 -22.28 -1.58 -11.28
N GLN A 230 -23.51 -1.83 -11.73
CA GLN A 230 -24.33 -0.81 -12.38
C GLN A 230 -24.88 0.20 -11.36
N ALA A 231 -24.93 1.47 -11.72
CA ALA A 231 -25.52 2.52 -10.87
C ALA A 231 -27.00 2.22 -10.58
N ARG A 232 -27.40 2.34 -9.31
CA ARG A 232 -28.78 2.07 -8.86
C ARG A 232 -29.48 3.35 -8.41
N PHE A 233 -28.93 4.03 -7.41
CA PHE A 233 -29.46 5.29 -6.88
C PHE A 233 -28.35 6.10 -6.21
N SER A 234 -28.65 7.35 -5.88
CA SER A 234 -27.74 8.24 -5.16
C SER A 234 -28.37 8.78 -3.88
N ILE A 235 -27.58 8.87 -2.82
CA ILE A 235 -27.95 9.53 -1.57
C ILE A 235 -27.25 10.89 -1.54
N HIS A 236 -28.03 11.95 -1.73
CA HIS A 236 -27.52 13.32 -1.85
C HIS A 236 -27.33 13.98 -0.48
N THR A 237 -26.30 14.84 -0.40
CA THR A 237 -26.00 15.72 0.76
C THR A 237 -25.44 14.99 1.98
N LEU A 238 -24.37 14.23 1.78
CA LEU A 238 -23.75 13.44 2.85
C LEU A 238 -22.63 14.14 3.59
N LEU A 239 -21.93 15.08 2.93
CA LEU A 239 -20.87 15.86 3.59
C LEU A 239 -20.57 17.14 2.81
N ARG A 240 -20.20 18.19 3.53
CA ARG A 240 -19.49 19.36 3.01
C ARG A 240 -18.01 19.18 3.33
N PHE A 241 -17.14 19.45 2.37
CA PHE A 241 -15.69 19.42 2.56
C PHE A 241 -15.15 20.85 2.47
N ASP A 242 -14.33 21.24 3.43
CA ASP A 242 -13.52 22.44 3.32
C ASP A 242 -12.31 22.11 2.44
N VAL A 243 -12.47 22.34 1.14
CA VAL A 243 -11.40 22.11 0.17
C VAL A 243 -10.58 23.39 0.05
N ARG A 244 -9.33 23.37 0.51
CA ARG A 244 -8.36 24.42 0.20
C ARG A 244 -7.80 24.17 -1.19
N LEU A 245 -8.49 24.70 -2.19
CA LEU A 245 -8.11 24.64 -3.59
C LEU A 245 -8.41 26.00 -4.20
N GLU A 246 -7.51 26.52 -5.01
CA GLU A 246 -7.75 27.73 -5.79
C GLU A 246 -8.15 27.34 -7.22
N ARG A 247 -8.92 28.20 -7.89
CA ARG A 247 -9.32 27.97 -9.29
C ARG A 247 -8.10 27.71 -10.20
N ALA A 248 -6.99 28.39 -9.94
CA ALA A 248 -5.73 28.24 -10.66
C ALA A 248 -5.13 26.84 -10.56
N ASP A 249 -5.33 26.14 -9.43
CA ASP A 249 -4.83 24.77 -9.20
C ASP A 249 -5.53 23.74 -10.10
N VAL A 250 -6.73 24.05 -10.57
CA VAL A 250 -7.57 23.18 -11.40
C VAL A 250 -7.45 23.53 -12.89
N GLU A 251 -7.20 24.80 -13.21
CA GLU A 251 -7.08 25.28 -14.60
C GLU A 251 -5.70 25.04 -15.21
N ALA A 252 -4.66 24.95 -14.40
CA ALA A 252 -3.38 24.47 -14.88
C ALA A 252 -3.46 22.94 -15.01
N ASN A 253 -3.22 22.39 -16.21
CA ASN A 253 -2.98 20.95 -16.45
C ASN A 253 -1.66 20.52 -15.77
N ASN A 254 -1.58 20.71 -14.45
CA ASN A 254 -0.35 20.77 -13.68
C ASN A 254 -0.33 19.62 -12.67
N ILE A 255 0.88 19.19 -12.35
CA ILE A 255 1.22 18.23 -11.31
C ILE A 255 0.50 18.57 -9.99
N GLU A 256 0.23 19.85 -9.72
CA GLU A 256 -0.51 20.34 -8.55
C GLU A 256 -1.96 19.82 -8.48
N PHE A 257 -2.70 19.74 -9.59
CA PHE A 257 -4.04 19.16 -9.60
C PHE A 257 -4.01 17.67 -9.24
N THR A 258 -3.05 16.94 -9.82
CA THR A 258 -2.84 15.51 -9.51
C THR A 258 -2.43 15.31 -8.05
N ARG A 259 -1.56 16.17 -7.51
CA ARG A 259 -1.17 16.16 -6.09
C ARG A 259 -2.35 16.47 -5.18
N PHE A 260 -3.21 17.41 -5.56
CA PHE A 260 -4.43 17.73 -4.85
C PHE A 260 -5.37 16.52 -4.80
N ILE A 261 -5.69 15.90 -5.94
CA ILE A 261 -6.57 14.72 -6.00
C ILE A 261 -6.01 13.59 -5.12
N ASN A 262 -4.71 13.30 -5.23
CA ASN A 262 -4.07 12.27 -4.41
C ASN A 262 -4.08 12.61 -2.91
N SER A 263 -3.91 13.88 -2.54
CA SER A 263 -3.89 14.30 -1.13
C SER A 263 -5.30 14.33 -0.54
N PHE A 264 -6.24 14.95 -1.24
CA PHE A 264 -7.64 15.05 -0.82
C PHE A 264 -8.25 13.66 -0.61
N THR A 265 -8.12 12.78 -1.59
CA THR A 265 -8.72 11.45 -1.50
C THR A 265 -8.04 10.51 -0.51
N LYS A 266 -6.76 10.73 -0.19
CA LYS A 266 -6.04 9.95 0.83
C LYS A 266 -6.34 10.43 2.24
N TYR A 267 -6.44 11.74 2.46
CA TYR A 267 -6.51 12.33 3.80
C TYR A 267 -7.87 12.88 4.21
N ALA A 268 -8.81 13.05 3.28
CA ALA A 268 -10.17 13.43 3.66
C ALA A 268 -10.81 12.33 4.51
N ASP A 269 -11.45 12.74 5.60
CA ASP A 269 -12.21 11.86 6.46
C ASP A 269 -13.59 11.59 5.84
N PHE A 270 -13.80 10.35 5.42
CA PHE A 270 -15.06 9.89 4.88
C PHE A 270 -15.84 9.00 5.87
N ALA A 271 -15.45 8.93 7.15
CA ALA A 271 -16.05 8.03 8.13
C ALA A 271 -17.58 8.19 8.26
N HIS A 272 -18.10 9.41 8.10
CA HIS A 272 -19.55 9.65 8.08
C HIS A 272 -20.22 8.97 6.87
N ILE A 273 -19.65 9.11 5.67
CA ILE A 273 -20.18 8.49 4.45
C ILE A 273 -20.03 6.96 4.53
N GLU A 274 -18.92 6.47 5.07
CA GLU A 274 -18.73 5.03 5.32
C GLU A 274 -19.79 4.46 6.29
N ALA A 275 -20.19 5.21 7.31
CA ALA A 275 -21.29 4.81 8.20
C ALA A 275 -22.66 4.78 7.48
N VAL A 276 -22.84 5.59 6.43
CA VAL A 276 -24.00 5.50 5.54
C VAL A 276 -23.92 4.26 4.66
N MET A 277 -22.75 3.93 4.09
CA MET A 277 -22.52 2.71 3.31
C MET A 277 -22.84 1.45 4.14
N ASP A 278 -22.32 1.35 5.37
CA ASP A 278 -22.57 0.21 6.27
C ASP A 278 -24.07 0.04 6.62
N ARG A 279 -24.78 1.16 6.86
CA ARG A 279 -26.24 1.12 7.05
C ARG A 279 -26.99 0.73 5.77
N THR A 280 -26.50 1.17 4.62
CA THR A 280 -27.09 0.85 3.31
C THR A 280 -27.02 -0.65 3.06
N GLU A 281 -25.84 -1.28 3.25
CA GLU A 281 -25.67 -2.73 3.11
C GLU A 281 -26.59 -3.53 4.05
N LYS A 282 -26.65 -3.13 5.33
CA LYS A 282 -27.47 -3.85 6.33
C LYS A 282 -28.97 -3.86 6.03
N ASN A 283 -29.49 -2.88 5.28
CA ASN A 283 -30.93 -2.68 5.08
C ASN A 283 -31.41 -2.95 3.65
N LEU A 284 -30.53 -2.94 2.63
CA LEU A 284 -30.95 -3.04 1.23
C LEU A 284 -30.68 -4.40 0.58
N TYR A 285 -29.77 -5.20 1.15
CA TYR A 285 -29.31 -6.46 0.56
C TYR A 285 -29.40 -7.66 1.53
N LYS A 286 -30.08 -7.49 2.67
CA LYS A 286 -30.58 -8.58 3.52
C LYS A 286 -32.07 -8.79 3.26
#